data_AF-A0A2M8AIH7-F1
#
_entry.id   AF-A0A2M8AIH7-F1
#
_cell.length_a   1.000
_cell.length_b   1.000
_cell.length_c   1.000
_cell.angle_alpha   90.00
_cell.angle_beta   90.00
_cell.angle_gamma   90.00
#
_symmetry.space_group_name_H-M   'P 1'
#
loop_
_entity.id
_entity.type
_entity.pdbx_description
1 polymer ?
#
loop_
_entity_poly.entity_id
_entity_poly.type
_entity_poly.pdbx_seq_one_letter_code
_entity_poly.pdbx_strand_id
1 'polypeptide(L)'
;MIKISIKKILTLFCLAILFFAFLLAPSAYQSLKWQQAVEAAGGFPYQIGLTKVVIVNCVTTGIPPICTGGILCNTLDAARCPLYVDVSGTPAGGMGKNALFSLIAIGQAGLTAGGQLIAGGMSPVLMDSGVLASAGGCYGCVAKNSLPDKFLAWFDKYIIAGFRKK
;
A
#
# COMPACT_ATOMS: atom_id res chain seq x y z
N MET A 1 -6.31 -55.70 -4.55
CA MET A 1 -6.94 -54.89 -3.49
C MET A 1 -5.86 -54.13 -2.74
N ILE A 2 -5.78 -52.81 -2.89
CA ILE A 2 -4.77 -51.98 -2.23
C ILE A 2 -5.31 -51.62 -0.84
N LYS A 3 -4.69 -52.17 0.23
CA LYS A 3 -4.99 -51.80 1.62
C LYS A 3 -4.39 -50.42 1.91
N ILE A 4 -5.19 -49.37 1.68
CA ILE A 4 -4.80 -48.01 2.06
C ILE A 4 -4.96 -47.89 3.57
N SER A 5 -3.85 -47.69 4.28
CA SER A 5 -3.84 -47.51 5.73
C SER A 5 -4.46 -46.16 6.10
N ILE A 6 -5.34 -46.14 7.10
CA ILE A 6 -6.02 -44.94 7.63
C ILE A 6 -5.04 -43.79 7.93
N LYS A 7 -3.82 -44.11 8.36
CA LYS A 7 -2.76 -43.12 8.61
C LYS A 7 -2.37 -42.33 7.35
N LYS A 8 -2.39 -42.94 6.17
CA LYS A 8 -2.06 -42.29 4.88
C LYS A 8 -3.18 -41.36 4.40
N ILE A 9 -4.44 -41.71 4.68
CA ILE A 9 -5.60 -40.87 4.38
C ILE A 9 -5.56 -39.60 5.26
N LEU A 10 -5.23 -39.76 6.54
CA LEU A 10 -5.13 -38.62 7.47
C LEU A 10 -4.01 -37.64 7.08
N THR A 11 -2.86 -38.15 6.62
CA THR A 11 -1.73 -37.30 6.19
C THR A 11 -2.04 -36.54 4.89
N LEU A 12 -2.69 -37.18 3.92
CA LEU A 12 -3.15 -36.53 2.69
C LEU A 12 -4.19 -35.44 2.98
N PHE A 13 -5.10 -35.69 3.93
CA PHE A 13 -6.09 -34.70 4.35
C PHE A 13 -5.45 -33.48 5.02
N CYS A 14 -4.49 -33.68 5.92
CA CYS A 14 -3.74 -32.57 6.54
C CYS A 14 -2.92 -31.75 5.51
N LEU A 15 -2.28 -32.41 4.54
CA LEU A 15 -1.55 -31.73 3.47
C LEU A 15 -2.48 -30.92 2.56
N ALA A 16 -3.66 -31.45 2.24
CA ALA A 16 -4.66 -30.74 1.46
C ALA A 16 -5.20 -29.49 2.17
N ILE A 17 -5.42 -29.57 3.50
CA ILE A 17 -5.83 -28.41 4.31
C ILE A 17 -4.74 -27.34 4.34
N LEU A 18 -3.47 -27.73 4.56
CA LEU A 18 -2.35 -26.79 4.53
C LEU A 18 -2.20 -26.11 3.17
N PHE A 19 -2.39 -26.85 2.08
CA PHE A 19 -2.34 -26.32 0.72
C PHE A 19 -3.49 -25.34 0.45
N PHE A 20 -4.72 -25.67 0.85
CA PHE A 20 -5.86 -24.77 0.73
C PHE A 20 -5.72 -23.51 1.60
N ALA A 21 -5.19 -23.65 2.81
CA ALA A 21 -4.88 -22.50 3.68
C ALA A 21 -3.83 -21.58 3.03
N PHE A 22 -2.82 -22.15 2.34
CA PHE A 22 -1.81 -21.37 1.63
C PHE A 22 -2.37 -20.61 0.41
N LEU A 23 -3.33 -21.20 -0.30
CA LEU A 23 -3.98 -20.56 -1.45
C LEU A 23 -4.95 -19.44 -1.07
N LEU A 24 -5.64 -19.56 0.07
CA LEU A 24 -6.62 -18.58 0.55
C LEU A 24 -6.00 -17.47 1.41
N ALA A 25 -4.82 -17.70 1.98
CA ALA A 25 -4.10 -16.71 2.79
C ALA A 25 -3.81 -15.36 2.10
N PRO A 26 -3.36 -15.29 0.83
CA PRO A 26 -2.96 -14.00 0.25
C PRO A 26 -4.12 -13.02 0.04
N SER A 27 -5.30 -13.49 -0.34
CA SER A 27 -6.48 -12.64 -0.55
C SER A 27 -7.05 -12.12 0.78
N ALA A 28 -7.16 -13.00 1.78
CA ALA A 28 -7.56 -12.61 3.12
C ALA A 28 -6.56 -11.60 3.73
N TYR A 29 -5.26 -11.82 3.55
CA TYR A 29 -4.22 -10.92 4.05
C TYR A 29 -4.26 -9.52 3.41
N GLN A 30 -4.49 -9.44 2.09
CA GLN A 30 -4.66 -8.14 1.43
C GLN A 30 -5.90 -7.39 1.91
N SER A 31 -7.03 -8.07 2.11
CA SER A 31 -8.24 -7.42 2.62
C SER A 31 -8.06 -6.83 4.02
N LEU A 32 -7.29 -7.52 4.87
CA LEU A 32 -7.03 -7.08 6.25
C LEU A 32 -6.13 -5.84 6.29
N LYS A 33 -5.08 -5.80 5.45
CA LYS A 33 -4.25 -4.60 5.26
C LYS A 33 -5.05 -3.41 4.73
N TRP A 34 -5.97 -3.68 3.81
CA TRP A 34 -6.86 -2.66 3.26
C TRP A 34 -7.75 -2.05 4.35
N GLN A 35 -8.37 -2.88 5.19
CA GLN A 35 -9.19 -2.41 6.31
C GLN A 35 -8.38 -1.60 7.32
N GLN A 36 -7.18 -2.06 7.68
CA GLN A 36 -6.28 -1.32 8.58
C GLN A 36 -5.91 0.04 8.00
N ALA A 37 -5.68 0.12 6.68
CA ALA A 37 -5.38 1.39 6.02
C ALA A 37 -6.57 2.34 6.01
N VAL A 38 -7.79 1.83 5.81
CA VAL A 38 -9.02 2.64 5.88
C VAL A 38 -9.22 3.16 7.30
N GLU A 39 -9.05 2.32 8.31
CA GLU A 39 -9.18 2.74 9.72
C GLU A 39 -8.11 3.78 10.08
N ALA A 40 -6.87 3.57 9.65
CA ALA A 40 -5.77 4.50 9.90
C ALA A 40 -5.97 5.83 9.14
N ALA A 41 -6.44 5.80 7.89
CA ALA A 41 -6.81 7.00 7.14
C ALA A 41 -8.00 7.72 7.79
N GLY A 42 -8.96 6.97 8.35
CA GLY A 42 -10.11 7.47 9.10
C GLY A 42 -9.76 8.38 10.28
N GLY A 43 -8.56 8.23 10.85
CA GLY A 43 -8.05 9.04 11.95
C GLY A 43 -7.53 10.43 11.54
N PHE A 44 -7.43 10.73 10.25
CA PHE A 44 -6.92 12.01 9.75
C PHE A 44 -8.04 13.00 9.40
N PRO A 45 -7.79 14.32 9.55
CA PRO A 45 -8.78 15.36 9.26
C PRO A 45 -9.11 15.47 7.77
N TYR A 46 -8.16 15.14 6.89
CA TYR A 46 -8.38 15.07 5.45
C TYR A 46 -8.16 13.64 4.98
N GLN A 47 -9.07 13.16 4.16
CA GLN A 47 -9.05 11.81 3.61
C GLN A 47 -9.37 11.89 2.14
N ILE A 48 -8.82 11.03 1.31
CA ILE A 48 -9.14 10.98 -0.11
C ILE A 48 -9.16 9.52 -0.57
N GLY A 49 -10.23 9.14 -1.25
CA GLY A 49 -10.36 7.86 -1.94
C GLY A 49 -10.43 8.10 -3.43
N LEU A 50 -9.49 7.56 -4.19
CA LEU A 50 -9.44 7.70 -5.64
C LEU A 50 -9.43 6.33 -6.33
N THR A 51 -10.08 6.26 -7.48
CA THR A 51 -10.00 5.17 -8.45
C THR A 51 -9.54 5.73 -9.79
N LYS A 52 -9.00 4.88 -10.67
CA LYS A 52 -8.44 5.32 -11.96
C LYS A 52 -7.39 6.42 -11.76
N VAL A 53 -6.46 6.14 -10.85
CA VAL A 53 -5.47 7.13 -10.40
C VAL A 53 -4.55 7.55 -11.56
N VAL A 54 -4.33 8.85 -11.70
CA VAL A 54 -3.35 9.46 -12.59
C VAL A 54 -2.25 10.05 -11.73
N ILE A 55 -0.99 9.71 -12.04
CA ILE A 55 0.20 10.17 -11.32
C ILE A 55 0.98 11.08 -12.26
N VAL A 56 1.16 12.33 -11.87
CA VAL A 56 1.94 13.33 -12.62
C VAL A 56 3.14 13.74 -11.79
N ASN A 57 4.34 13.55 -12.31
CA ASN A 57 5.56 13.98 -11.63
C ASN A 57 5.65 15.51 -11.62
N CYS A 58 5.97 16.08 -10.46
CA CYS A 58 6.29 17.49 -10.36
C CYS A 58 7.73 17.72 -10.85
N VAL A 59 7.92 18.76 -11.68
CA VAL A 59 9.21 19.10 -12.29
C VAL A 59 9.50 20.59 -12.16
N THR A 60 10.77 20.94 -11.95
CA THR A 60 11.22 22.32 -11.94
C THR A 60 11.52 22.83 -13.35
N THR A 61 11.12 24.05 -13.66
CA THR A 61 11.39 24.71 -14.95
C THR A 61 11.71 26.19 -14.76
N GLY A 62 12.41 26.80 -15.73
CA GLY A 62 12.64 28.26 -15.78
C GLY A 62 13.77 28.81 -14.88
N ILE A 63 13.97 30.14 -14.99
CA ILE A 63 14.87 30.96 -14.17
C ILE A 63 14.12 32.26 -13.81
N PRO A 64 13.75 32.51 -12.54
CA PRO A 64 13.95 31.64 -11.38
C PRO A 64 13.14 30.33 -11.48
N PRO A 65 13.59 29.24 -10.83
CA PRO A 65 12.96 27.93 -10.97
C PRO A 65 11.58 27.90 -10.31
N ILE A 66 10.59 27.41 -11.05
CA ILE A 66 9.21 27.21 -10.60
C ILE A 66 8.82 25.73 -10.69
N CYS A 67 8.00 25.25 -9.76
CA CYS A 67 7.51 23.87 -9.76
C CYS A 67 6.24 23.75 -10.62
N THR A 68 6.24 22.79 -11.55
CA THR A 68 5.18 22.60 -12.56
C THR A 68 4.91 21.11 -12.78
N GLY A 69 3.93 20.78 -13.63
CA GLY A 69 3.58 19.39 -13.98
C GLY A 69 2.09 19.13 -13.73
N GLY A 70 1.75 18.79 -12.49
CA GLY A 70 0.37 18.65 -12.00
C GLY A 70 -0.26 19.98 -11.56
N ILE A 71 -1.57 19.93 -11.28
CA ILE A 71 -2.39 21.05 -10.80
C ILE A 71 -1.85 21.59 -9.46
N LEU A 72 -1.40 20.69 -8.58
CA LEU A 72 -0.94 21.07 -7.24
C LEU A 72 0.57 21.29 -7.16
N CYS A 73 1.35 20.94 -8.19
CA CYS A 73 2.81 21.06 -8.14
C CYS A 73 3.29 22.50 -7.91
N ASN A 74 2.54 23.49 -8.37
CA ASN A 74 2.85 24.91 -8.13
C ASN A 74 2.80 25.34 -6.64
N THR A 75 2.23 24.52 -5.76
CA THR A 75 2.21 24.76 -4.32
C THR A 75 3.50 24.36 -3.61
N LEU A 76 4.40 23.66 -4.32
CA LEU A 76 5.71 23.27 -3.80
C LEU A 76 6.78 24.30 -4.16
N ASP A 77 7.75 24.45 -3.26
CA ASP A 77 9.00 25.11 -3.59
C ASP A 77 9.81 24.30 -4.61
N ALA A 78 10.69 25.00 -5.33
CA ALA A 78 11.53 24.39 -6.36
C ALA A 78 12.46 23.29 -5.83
N ALA A 79 12.88 23.34 -4.56
CA ALA A 79 13.79 22.35 -4.00
C ALA A 79 13.08 21.01 -3.71
N ARG A 80 11.82 21.06 -3.28
CA ARG A 80 11.02 19.86 -2.99
C ARG A 80 10.34 19.28 -4.22
N CYS A 81 10.08 20.09 -5.24
CA CYS A 81 9.38 19.71 -6.46
C CYS A 81 9.69 18.29 -7.00
N PRO A 82 10.96 17.90 -7.26
CA PRO A 82 11.25 16.58 -7.86
C PRO A 82 10.99 15.39 -6.94
N LEU A 83 10.71 15.62 -5.65
CA LEU A 83 10.43 14.58 -4.66
C LEU A 83 8.95 14.24 -4.57
N TYR A 84 8.09 14.96 -5.28
CA TYR A 84 6.64 14.85 -5.18
C TYR A 84 5.97 14.57 -6.51
N VAL A 85 4.78 14.01 -6.40
CA VAL A 85 3.86 13.76 -7.50
C VAL A 85 2.50 14.35 -7.17
N ASP A 86 1.83 14.87 -8.18
CA ASP A 86 0.39 15.17 -8.11
C ASP A 86 -0.38 13.92 -8.52
N VAL A 87 -1.16 13.41 -7.59
CA VAL A 87 -1.98 12.22 -7.78
C VAL A 87 -3.42 12.66 -7.82
N SER A 88 -4.09 12.37 -8.93
CA SER A 88 -5.51 12.68 -9.15
C SER A 88 -6.26 11.44 -9.60
N GLY A 89 -7.60 11.48 -9.61
CA GLY A 89 -8.39 10.34 -10.05
C GLY A 89 -9.89 10.58 -9.96
N THR A 90 -10.65 9.53 -10.23
CA THR A 90 -12.10 9.52 -10.00
C THR A 90 -12.38 9.38 -8.50
N PRO A 91 -13.07 10.33 -7.86
CA PRO A 91 -13.39 10.24 -6.44
C PRO A 91 -14.23 8.99 -6.14
N ALA A 92 -13.80 8.23 -5.14
CA ALA A 92 -14.47 7.03 -4.63
C ALA A 92 -14.71 7.09 -3.11
N GLY A 93 -14.42 8.23 -2.48
CA GLY A 93 -14.62 8.48 -1.06
C GLY A 93 -13.77 9.65 -0.55
N GLY A 94 -14.00 10.08 0.69
CA GLY A 94 -13.25 11.17 1.31
C GLY A 94 -13.53 12.56 0.72
N MET A 95 -12.59 13.46 0.97
CA MET A 95 -12.56 14.88 0.64
C MET A 95 -11.47 15.15 -0.42
N GLY A 96 -11.90 15.46 -1.65
CA GLY A 96 -11.01 15.90 -2.72
C GLY A 96 -10.93 14.93 -3.90
N LYS A 97 -10.21 15.35 -4.95
CA LYS A 97 -10.00 14.60 -6.20
C LYS A 97 -8.54 14.51 -6.63
N ASN A 98 -7.66 15.16 -5.88
CA ASN A 98 -6.22 15.23 -6.11
C ASN A 98 -5.49 15.64 -4.82
N ALA A 99 -4.25 15.18 -4.67
CA ALA A 99 -3.35 15.56 -3.59
C ALA A 99 -1.89 15.32 -4.02
N LEU A 100 -0.96 16.00 -3.36
CA LEU A 100 0.47 15.79 -3.49
C LEU A 100 0.95 14.69 -2.53
N PHE A 101 1.75 13.79 -3.08
CA PHE A 101 2.40 12.73 -2.33
C PHE A 101 3.89 12.69 -2.65
N SER A 102 4.70 12.28 -1.69
CA SER A 102 6.12 12.05 -1.95
C SER A 102 6.29 10.79 -2.81
N LEU A 103 7.33 10.78 -3.64
CA LEU A 103 7.73 9.60 -4.44
C LEU A 103 7.95 8.37 -3.56
N ILE A 104 8.44 8.57 -2.34
CA ILE A 104 8.65 7.50 -1.35
C ILE A 104 7.30 6.92 -0.90
N ALA A 105 6.31 7.77 -0.59
CA ALA A 105 5.01 7.32 -0.13
C ALA A 105 4.26 6.51 -1.19
N ILE A 106 4.23 7.00 -2.44
CA ILE A 106 3.59 6.27 -3.54
C ILE A 106 4.30 4.95 -3.84
N GLY A 107 5.64 4.92 -3.74
CA GLY A 107 6.45 3.73 -3.99
C GLY A 107 6.22 2.65 -2.93
N GLN A 108 6.15 3.03 -1.65
CA GLN A 108 5.90 2.09 -0.55
C GLN A 108 4.49 1.52 -0.55
N ALA A 109 3.49 2.32 -0.96
CA ALA A 109 2.15 1.79 -1.13
C ALA A 109 1.96 1.03 -2.47
N GLY A 110 2.96 1.05 -3.35
CA GLY A 110 2.88 0.48 -4.70
C GLY A 110 1.71 1.01 -5.50
N LEU A 111 1.49 2.33 -5.41
CA LEU A 111 0.47 3.01 -6.21
C LEU A 111 0.90 3.05 -7.68
N THR A 112 -0.01 2.65 -8.56
CA THR A 112 0.22 2.64 -10.02
C THR A 112 -0.87 3.43 -10.74
N ALA A 113 -0.54 3.91 -11.94
CA ALA A 113 -1.51 4.58 -12.80
C ALA A 113 -2.67 3.62 -13.17
N GLY A 114 -3.89 4.13 -13.16
CA GLY A 114 -5.13 3.37 -13.29
C GLY A 114 -5.58 2.68 -12.01
N GLY A 115 -4.74 2.66 -10.96
CA GLY A 115 -5.00 1.97 -9.70
C GLY A 115 -6.02 2.65 -8.80
N GLN A 116 -6.05 2.17 -7.56
CA GLN A 116 -6.87 2.71 -6.47
C GLN A 116 -5.97 3.25 -5.36
N LEU A 117 -6.43 4.29 -4.70
CA LEU A 117 -5.71 4.97 -3.62
C LEU A 117 -6.70 5.28 -2.52
N ILE A 118 -6.32 5.00 -1.28
CA ILE A 118 -6.91 5.67 -0.13
C ILE A 118 -5.78 6.32 0.66
N ALA A 119 -5.94 7.60 0.97
CA ALA A 119 -5.00 8.32 1.79
C ALA A 119 -5.70 9.18 2.84
N GLY A 120 -5.01 9.42 3.95
CA GLY A 120 -5.39 10.35 5.00
C GLY A 120 -4.20 11.24 5.35
N GLY A 121 -4.43 12.50 5.68
CA GLY A 121 -3.37 13.45 5.99
C GLY A 121 -3.85 14.68 6.76
N MET A 122 -2.90 15.50 7.20
CA MET A 122 -3.15 16.73 7.94
C MET A 122 -3.51 17.92 7.04
N SER A 123 -3.29 17.81 5.73
CA SER A 123 -3.57 18.85 4.74
C SER A 123 -4.30 18.26 3.52
N PRO A 124 -5.25 18.99 2.91
CA PRO A 124 -5.95 18.54 1.71
C PRO A 124 -5.07 18.60 0.45
N VAL A 125 -3.97 19.35 0.49
CA VAL A 125 -3.05 19.51 -0.65
C VAL A 125 -1.85 18.59 -0.51
N LEU A 126 -1.28 18.47 0.70
CA LEU A 126 -0.07 17.71 0.95
C LEU A 126 -0.35 16.58 1.94
N MET A 127 -0.38 15.35 1.46
CA MET A 127 -0.77 14.16 2.24
C MET A 127 0.40 13.23 2.57
N ASP A 128 1.61 13.77 2.66
CA ASP A 128 2.85 13.03 2.96
C ASP A 128 3.01 12.61 4.43
N SER A 129 2.31 13.29 5.34
CA SER A 129 2.40 13.14 6.79
C SER A 129 1.38 12.16 7.39
N GLY A 130 0.56 11.51 6.58
CA GLY A 130 -0.44 10.57 7.07
C GLY A 130 -0.31 9.17 6.48
N VAL A 131 -1.45 8.57 6.12
CA VAL A 131 -1.55 7.19 5.66
C VAL A 131 -1.82 7.19 4.16
N LEU A 132 -1.22 6.26 3.43
CA LEU A 132 -1.46 6.06 2.00
C LEU A 132 -1.44 4.57 1.72
N ALA A 133 -2.56 4.03 1.24
CA ALA A 133 -2.67 2.64 0.81
C ALA A 133 -3.11 2.52 -0.64
N SER A 134 -2.56 1.50 -1.29
CA SER A 134 -2.90 1.11 -2.66
C SER A 134 -2.72 -0.41 -2.82
N ALA A 135 -2.77 -0.89 -4.06
CA ALA A 135 -2.70 -2.31 -4.40
C ALA A 135 -1.38 -2.97 -3.95
N GLY A 136 -0.27 -2.22 -3.86
CA GLY A 136 1.04 -2.76 -3.51
C GLY A 136 1.37 -2.73 -2.01
N GLY A 137 0.58 -2.05 -1.18
CA GLY A 137 0.86 -1.94 0.25
C GLY A 137 0.31 -0.68 0.90
N CYS A 138 0.90 -0.33 2.04
CA CYS A 138 0.57 0.89 2.74
C CYS A 138 1.80 1.60 3.31
N TYR A 139 1.83 2.91 3.10
CA TYR A 139 2.73 3.89 3.72
C TYR A 139 2.02 4.57 4.89
N GLY A 140 2.71 4.76 6.01
CA GLY A 140 2.13 5.42 7.19
C GLY A 140 1.05 4.61 7.92
N CYS A 141 0.60 3.46 7.38
CA CYS A 141 -0.08 2.43 8.16
C CYS A 141 0.93 1.83 9.14
N VAL A 142 1.17 2.52 10.26
CA VAL A 142 1.65 1.85 11.45
C VAL A 142 0.48 0.98 11.89
N ALA A 143 0.38 -0.22 11.30
CA ALA A 143 -0.44 -1.26 11.87
C ALA A 143 -0.09 -1.27 13.36
N LYS A 144 -1.10 -1.12 14.23
CA LYS A 144 -1.00 -1.59 15.61
C LYS A 144 -0.32 -2.94 15.49
N ASN A 145 0.94 -3.02 15.90
CA ASN A 145 1.80 -4.19 15.71
C ASN A 145 1.15 -5.36 16.44
N SER A 146 0.21 -6.01 15.77
CA SER A 146 -0.39 -7.20 16.28
C SER A 146 0.72 -8.25 16.25
N LEU A 147 0.87 -8.99 17.34
CA LEU A 147 1.80 -10.12 17.47
C LEU A 147 1.89 -10.99 16.20
N PRO A 148 0.79 -11.29 15.46
CA PRO A 148 0.89 -12.06 14.22
C PRO A 148 1.66 -11.36 13.09
N ASP A 149 1.61 -10.03 12.94
CA ASP A 149 2.37 -9.32 11.90
C ASP A 149 3.88 -9.34 12.15
N LYS A 150 4.29 -9.26 13.43
CA LYS A 150 5.68 -9.46 13.84
C LYS A 150 6.14 -10.90 13.62
N PHE A 151 5.25 -11.86 13.88
CA PHE A 151 5.53 -13.28 13.70
C PHE A 151 5.67 -13.67 12.22
N LEU A 152 4.83 -13.11 11.34
CA LEU A 152 4.92 -13.28 9.90
C LEU A 152 6.17 -12.62 9.31
N ALA A 153 6.49 -11.38 9.71
CA ALA A 153 7.73 -10.72 9.29
C ALA A 153 8.98 -11.48 9.76
N TRP A 154 8.92 -12.11 10.92
CA TRP A 154 9.98 -13.00 11.42
C TRP A 154 10.05 -14.30 10.61
N PHE A 155 8.91 -14.92 10.30
CA PHE A 155 8.82 -16.14 9.49
C PHE A 155 9.34 -15.94 8.07
N ASP A 156 8.97 -14.85 7.42
CA ASP A 156 9.41 -14.54 6.05
C ASP A 156 10.93 -14.35 6.01
N LYS A 157 11.49 -13.69 7.03
CA LYS A 157 12.94 -13.55 7.19
C LYS A 157 13.64 -14.89 7.47
N TYR A 158 13.02 -15.81 8.22
CA TYR A 158 13.57 -17.13 8.51
C TYR A 158 13.46 -18.11 7.33
N ILE A 159 12.36 -18.09 6.59
CA ILE A 159 12.19 -18.91 5.38
C ILE A 159 13.15 -18.42 4.29
N ILE A 160 13.24 -17.11 4.07
CA ILE A 160 14.17 -16.54 3.08
C ILE A 160 15.63 -16.77 3.52
N ALA A 161 15.96 -16.70 4.81
CA ALA A 161 17.30 -17.03 5.30
C ALA A 161 17.60 -18.54 5.23
N GLY A 162 16.59 -19.41 5.37
CA GLY A 162 16.72 -20.86 5.27
C GLY A 162 16.95 -21.38 3.85
N PHE A 163 16.38 -20.72 2.84
CA PHE A 163 16.63 -21.04 1.43
C PHE A 163 17.87 -20.33 0.85
N ARG A 164 18.50 -19.42 1.60
CA ARG A 164 19.69 -18.67 1.18
C ARG A 164 20.95 -19.09 1.96
N LYS A 165 21.12 -20.40 2.20
CA LYS A 165 22.44 -20.98 2.45
C LYS A 165 22.59 -22.32 1.73
N LYS A 166 23.46 -22.28 0.71
CA LYS A 166 24.44 -23.35 0.46
C LYS A 166 25.36 -23.47 1.68
#